data_AF-I0R1D0-F1
#
_entry.id   AF-I0R1D0-F1
#
_cell.length_a   1.000
_cell.length_b   1.000
_cell.length_c   1.000
_cell.angle_alpha   90.00
_cell.angle_beta   90.00
_cell.angle_gamma   90.00
#
_symmetry.space_group_name_H-M   'P 1'
#
loop_
_entity.id
_entity.type
_entity.pdbx_description
1 polymer ?
#
loop_
_entity_poly.entity_id
_entity_poly.type
_entity_poly.pdbx_seq_one_letter_code
_entity_poly.pdbx_strand_id
1 'polypeptide(L)'
;MDFLLAILIEVTATPIPVPDDTYNSPGLIGFIVTFSVAGIAVALIFDMNRRVRDNRYRTEIRARLAAEELGNIEITKPDRPEPPMKPQRSNPEEDPAQ
;
A
#
# COMPACT_ATOMS: atom_id res chain seq x y z
N MET A 1 55.44 -36.49 -33.00
CA MET A 1 55.23 -35.21 -33.72
C MET A 1 53.88 -35.21 -34.44
N ASP A 2 53.33 -36.38 -34.76
CA ASP A 2 52.07 -36.51 -35.51
C ASP A 2 50.84 -36.13 -34.71
N PHE A 3 50.88 -36.28 -33.38
CA PHE A 3 49.79 -35.86 -32.50
C PHE A 3 49.55 -34.34 -32.52
N LEU A 4 50.62 -33.55 -32.58
CA LEU A 4 50.52 -32.08 -32.69
C LEU A 4 49.99 -31.66 -34.05
N LEU A 5 50.38 -32.36 -35.11
CA LEU A 5 49.85 -32.14 -36.46
C LEU A 5 48.38 -32.56 -36.55
N ALA A 6 47.98 -33.67 -35.91
CA ALA A 6 46.60 -34.13 -35.87
C ALA A 6 45.69 -33.12 -35.16
N ILE A 7 46.10 -32.60 -33.99
CA ILE A 7 45.37 -31.55 -33.29
C ILE A 7 45.25 -30.28 -34.15
N LEU A 8 46.33 -29.90 -34.84
CA LEU A 8 46.33 -28.70 -35.68
C LEU A 8 45.41 -28.86 -36.91
N ILE A 9 45.37 -30.05 -37.49
CA ILE A 9 44.45 -30.42 -38.59
C ILE A 9 43.00 -30.44 -38.10
N GLU A 10 42.75 -30.95 -36.90
CA GLU A 10 41.41 -31.00 -36.30
C GLU A 10 40.88 -29.58 -36.00
N VAL A 11 41.71 -28.70 -35.45
CA VAL A 11 41.37 -27.29 -35.17
C VAL A 11 41.07 -26.49 -36.44
N THR A 12 41.72 -26.80 -37.57
CA THR A 12 41.44 -26.12 -38.85
C THR A 12 40.26 -26.73 -39.62
N ALA A 13 39.94 -28.00 -39.36
CA ALA A 13 38.82 -28.71 -39.98
C ALA A 13 37.46 -28.42 -39.32
N THR A 14 37.44 -27.91 -38.08
CA THR A 14 36.21 -27.39 -37.47
C THR A 14 35.84 -26.07 -38.14
N PRO A 15 34.69 -25.96 -38.82
CA PRO A 15 34.24 -24.67 -39.32
C PRO A 15 34.10 -23.72 -38.14
N ILE A 16 34.82 -22.60 -38.18
CA ILE A 16 34.68 -21.53 -37.19
C ILE A 16 33.22 -21.08 -37.28
N PRO A 17 32.41 -21.18 -36.22
CA PRO A 17 31.05 -20.69 -36.27
C PRO A 17 31.14 -19.18 -36.53
N VAL A 18 30.77 -18.77 -37.74
CA VAL A 18 30.54 -17.36 -38.06
C VAL A 18 29.35 -16.96 -37.19
N PRO A 19 29.49 -15.99 -36.27
CA PRO A 19 28.35 -15.51 -35.51
C PRO A 19 27.26 -15.10 -36.50
N ASP A 20 26.06 -15.66 -36.33
CA ASP A 20 24.87 -15.20 -37.04
C ASP A 20 24.76 -13.67 -36.89
N ASP A 21 24.56 -12.94 -37.99
CA ASP A 21 24.40 -11.48 -38.02
C ASP A 21 23.21 -11.02 -37.15
N THR A 22 22.36 -11.95 -36.73
CA THR A 22 21.31 -11.75 -35.74
C THR A 22 21.92 -11.71 -34.32
N TYR A 23 22.51 -10.58 -33.96
CA TYR A 23 23.04 -10.31 -32.61
C TYR A 23 21.89 -10.24 -31.59
N ASN A 24 21.50 -11.38 -31.02
CA ASN A 24 20.31 -11.52 -30.15
C ASN A 24 20.56 -11.25 -28.66
N SER A 25 21.82 -11.05 -28.25
CA SER A 25 22.13 -10.69 -26.88
C SER A 25 21.86 -9.19 -26.66
N PRO A 26 21.11 -8.79 -25.61
CA PRO A 26 20.77 -7.38 -25.36
C PRO A 26 21.98 -6.43 -25.21
N GLY A 27 23.18 -6.97 -24.99
CA GLY A 27 24.42 -6.21 -24.93
C GLY A 27 24.46 -5.17 -23.81
N LEU A 28 25.33 -4.18 -23.95
CA LEU A 28 25.45 -3.08 -22.98
C LEU A 28 24.15 -2.27 -22.86
N ILE A 29 23.45 -2.07 -23.98
CA ILE A 29 22.18 -1.33 -24.01
C ILE A 29 21.12 -2.04 -23.15
N GLY A 30 20.93 -3.35 -23.34
CA GLY A 30 20.00 -4.12 -22.53
C GLY A 30 20.39 -4.22 -21.06
N PHE A 31 21.70 -4.26 -20.76
CA PHE A 31 22.19 -4.19 -19.38
C PHE A 31 21.80 -2.86 -18.72
N ILE A 32 22.05 -1.72 -19.40
CA ILE A 32 21.70 -0.40 -18.87
C ILE A 32 20.19 -0.28 -18.66
N VAL A 33 19.38 -0.76 -19.62
CA VAL A 33 17.91 -0.76 -19.48
C VAL A 33 17.49 -1.56 -18.25
N THR A 34 17.99 -2.78 -18.09
CA THR A 34 17.65 -3.64 -16.95
C THR A 34 18.11 -3.03 -15.62
N PHE A 35 19.31 -2.43 -15.60
CA PHE A 35 19.85 -1.74 -14.44
C PHE A 35 18.99 -0.52 -14.06
N SER A 36 18.54 0.27 -15.04
CA SER A 36 17.61 1.38 -14.81
C SER A 36 16.28 0.90 -14.24
N VAL A 37 15.71 -0.20 -14.76
CA VAL A 37 14.47 -0.78 -14.21
C VAL A 37 14.66 -1.20 -12.75
N ALA A 38 15.77 -1.86 -12.43
CA ALA A 38 16.10 -2.20 -11.04
C ALA A 38 16.25 -0.94 -10.16
N GLY A 39 16.89 0.11 -10.68
CA GLY A 39 17.02 1.40 -10.00
C GLY A 39 15.67 2.05 -9.72
N ILE A 40 14.73 2.02 -10.67
CA ILE A 40 13.36 2.51 -10.51
C ILE A 40 12.64 1.69 -9.43
N ALA A 41 12.76 0.36 -9.43
CA ALA A 41 12.16 -0.48 -8.41
C ALA A 41 12.67 -0.13 -7.00
N VAL A 42 13.98 0.09 -6.85
CA VAL A 42 14.58 0.55 -5.58
C VAL A 42 14.04 1.94 -5.19
N ALA A 43 13.98 2.88 -6.12
CA ALA A 43 13.43 4.21 -5.86
C ALA A 43 11.96 4.17 -5.40
N LEU A 44 11.14 3.28 -5.98
CA LEU A 44 9.76 3.06 -5.55
C LEU A 44 9.68 2.50 -4.13
N ILE A 45 10.58 1.60 -3.74
CA ILE A 45 10.64 1.11 -2.35
C ILE A 45 10.96 2.25 -1.39
N PHE A 46 11.93 3.10 -1.72
CA PHE A 46 12.27 4.28 -0.90
C PHE A 46 11.12 5.28 -0.83
N ASP A 47 10.46 5.57 -1.96
CA ASP A 47 9.29 6.44 -2.01
C ASP A 47 8.16 5.90 -1.14
N MET A 48 7.84 4.61 -1.25
CA MET A 48 6.83 3.96 -0.42
C MET A 48 7.18 4.07 1.06
N ASN A 49 8.42 3.79 1.45
CA ASN A 49 8.86 3.90 2.84
C ASN A 49 8.78 5.33 3.38
N ARG A 50 9.22 6.31 2.60
CA ARG A 50 9.10 7.73 2.94
C ARG A 50 7.64 8.11 3.15
N ARG A 51 6.79 7.78 2.18
CA ARG A 51 5.35 8.08 2.22
C ARG A 51 4.64 7.44 3.40
N VAL A 52 4.93 6.16 3.70
CA VAL A 52 4.32 5.46 4.84
C VAL A 52 4.71 6.11 6.16
N ARG A 53 5.99 6.48 6.32
CA ARG A 53 6.45 7.19 7.52
C ARG A 53 5.71 8.51 7.70
N ASP A 54 5.69 9.34 6.65
CA ASP A 54 5.05 10.66 6.70
C ASP A 54 3.54 10.55 6.99
N ASN A 55 2.86 9.56 6.39
CA ASN A 55 1.43 9.35 6.61
C ASN A 55 1.13 8.87 8.04
N ARG A 56 1.91 7.94 8.60
CA ARG A 56 1.68 7.41 9.96
C ARG A 56 1.80 8.51 11.02
N TYR A 57 2.87 9.32 10.97
CA TYR A 57 3.02 10.43 11.91
C TYR A 57 1.87 11.43 11.83
N ARG A 58 1.44 11.76 10.60
CA ARG A 58 0.32 12.68 10.39
C ARG A 58 -1.01 12.12 10.90
N THR A 59 -1.26 10.82 10.72
CA THR A 59 -2.48 10.18 11.22
C THR A 59 -2.50 10.08 12.74
N GLU A 60 -1.37 9.76 13.38
CA GLU A 60 -1.29 9.68 14.84
C GLU A 60 -1.51 11.04 15.49
N ILE A 61 -0.93 12.12 14.94
CA ILE A 61 -1.15 13.48 15.45
C ILE A 61 -2.61 13.89 15.28
N ARG A 62 -3.21 13.65 14.11
CA ARG A 62 -4.64 13.94 13.88
C ARG A 62 -5.55 13.14 14.80
N ALA A 63 -5.22 11.88 15.08
CA ALA A 63 -5.99 11.04 15.98
C ALA A 63 -5.89 11.53 17.43
N ARG A 64 -4.70 11.94 17.89
CA ARG A 64 -4.52 12.54 19.22
C ARG A 64 -5.29 13.86 19.35
N LEU A 65 -5.19 14.73 18.33
CA LEU A 65 -5.89 16.01 18.31
C LEU A 65 -7.42 15.81 18.29
N ALA A 66 -7.93 14.86 17.50
CA ALA A 66 -9.35 14.52 17.49
C ALA A 66 -9.83 13.95 18.83
N ALA A 67 -8.99 13.17 19.53
CA ALA A 67 -9.32 12.65 20.85
C ALA A 67 -9.33 13.73 21.94
N GLU A 68 -8.40 14.69 21.87
CA GLU A 68 -8.40 15.89 22.73
C GLU A 68 -9.60 16.79 22.44
N GLU A 69 -9.92 17.03 21.16
CA GLU A 69 -11.12 17.75 20.77
C GLU A 69 -12.36 17.05 21.31
N LEU A 70 -12.55 15.74 21.06
CA LEU A 70 -13.65 14.92 21.59
C LEU A 70 -13.75 14.96 23.13
N GLY A 71 -12.62 14.97 23.84
CA GLY A 71 -12.59 15.11 25.30
C GLY A 71 -12.96 16.51 25.79
N ASN A 72 -12.68 17.54 24.97
CA ASN A 72 -13.05 18.94 25.22
C ASN A 72 -14.40 19.34 24.62
N ILE A 73 -15.08 18.47 23.84
CA ILE A 73 -16.49 18.68 23.50
C ILE A 73 -17.27 18.45 24.78
N GLU A 74 -17.50 19.53 25.53
CA GLU A 74 -18.52 19.58 26.55
C GLU A 74 -19.85 19.23 25.86
N ILE A 75 -20.31 17.99 26.06
CA ILE A 75 -21.61 17.54 25.61
C ILE A 75 -22.63 18.34 26.43
N THR A 76 -22.96 19.55 25.98
CA THR A 76 -24.08 20.32 26.51
C THR A 76 -25.31 19.48 26.20
N LYS A 77 -25.75 18.71 27.19
CA LYS A 77 -26.92 17.86 27.09
C LYS A 77 -28.05 18.78 26.62
N PRO A 78 -28.64 18.55 25.43
CA PRO A 78 -29.73 19.40 24.98
C PRO A 78 -30.81 19.35 26.04
N ASP A 79 -31.29 20.51 26.49
CA ASP A 79 -32.33 20.63 27.49
C ASP A 79 -33.49 19.75 27.06
N ARG A 80 -33.69 18.65 27.79
CA ARG A 80 -34.78 17.72 27.52
C ARG A 80 -36.04 18.49 27.87
N PRO A 81 -36.94 18.79 26.92
CA PRO A 81 -38.18 19.46 27.25
C PRO A 81 -38.90 18.63 28.32
N GLU A 82 -39.44 19.33 29.32
CA GLU A 82 -40.03 18.72 30.50
C GLU A 82 -41.02 17.61 30.10
N PRO A 83 -40.94 16.42 30.72
CA PRO A 83 -41.85 15.34 30.39
C PRO A 83 -43.28 15.83 30.57
N PRO A 84 -44.18 15.60 29.60
CA PRO A 84 -45.55 16.09 29.68
C PRO A 84 -46.18 15.58 30.98
N MET A 85 -46.81 16.50 31.72
CA MET A 85 -47.51 16.20 32.97
C MET A 85 -48.44 15.01 32.76
N LYS A 86 -48.32 13.99 33.63
CA LYS A 86 -49.19 12.82 33.59
C LYS A 86 -50.65 13.28 33.59
N PRO A 87 -51.49 12.79 32.67
CA PRO A 87 -52.89 13.18 32.64
C PRO A 87 -53.56 12.76 33.96
N GLN A 88 -54.22 13.70 34.61
CA GLN A 88 -55.08 13.43 35.77
C GLN A 88 -56.31 12.68 35.24
N ARG A 89 -56.26 11.35 35.30
CA ARG A 89 -57.45 10.53 35.12
C ARG A 89 -58.26 10.67 36.41
N SER A 90 -59.28 11.52 36.42
CA SER A 90 -60.32 11.43 37.44
C SER A 90 -61.01 10.08 37.26
N ASN A 91 -60.89 9.23 38.27
CA ASN A 91 -61.62 7.98 38.31
C ASN A 91 -63.10 8.36 38.46
N PRO A 92 -64.02 7.90 37.59
CA PRO A 92 -65.44 8.03 37.86
C PRO A 92 -65.71 7.22 39.13
N GLU A 93 -66.17 7.90 40.18
CA GLU A 93 -66.87 7.25 41.28
C GLU A 93 -67.99 6.41 40.66
N GLU A 94 -67.88 5.09 40.76
CA GLU A 94 -68.98 4.19 40.47
C GLU A 94 -70.06 4.44 41.52
N ASP A 95 -71.12 5.07 41.05
CA ASP A 95 -72.40 5.29 41.69
C ASP A 95 -72.96 3.97 42.28
N PRO A 96 -73.24 3.89 43.59
CA PRO A 96 -73.73 2.67 44.21
C PRO A 96 -75.24 2.53 43.99
N ALA A 97 -75.68 2.31 42.74
CA ALA A 97 -77.08 2.05 42.46
C ALA A 97 -77.36 1.48 41.05
N GLN A 98 -76.87 0.28 40.69
CA GLN A 98 -77.56 -0.67 39.78
C GLN A 98 -77.15 -2.12 40.09
#